data_AF-A0A5A7W3I9-F1
#
_entry.id   AF-A0A5A7W3I9-F1
#
_cell.length_a   1.000
_cell.length_b   1.000
_cell.length_c   1.000
_cell.angle_alpha   90.00
_cell.angle_beta   90.00
_cell.angle_gamma   90.00
#
_symmetry.space_group_name_H-M   'P 1'
#
loop_
_entity.id
_entity.type
_entity.pdbx_description
1 polymer ?
#
loop_
_entity_poly.entity_id
_entity_poly.type
_entity_poly.pdbx_seq_one_letter_code
_entity_poly.pdbx_strand_id
1 'polypeptide(L)'
;MYKELGAQDACIQLQELSANYLEKSAAAMNAQVNDFLKLLYKANGIPHGSYNFAEMRSIACTSYLLVTHSLFDKMVKGCIRHYRTANPATDTQWVNSVGGKTLAPLRRLAHNLPKPEQAKLTSPAEFRLFEYYRQVRVAGTHVADKTQKKAAVAFAALTQNDIQHFAEYAQICTAPNKPEAIGFDDFKLYTRSIKYYSNILNDVCS
;
A
#
# COMPACT_ATOMS: atom_id res chain seq x y z
N MET A 1 -12.81 5.72 -13.67
CA MET A 1 -12.08 4.90 -12.69
C MET A 1 -10.65 4.68 -13.19
N TYR A 2 -9.65 4.76 -12.32
CA TYR A 2 -8.22 4.92 -12.66
C TYR A 2 -7.64 3.74 -13.46
N LYS A 3 -7.59 3.85 -14.80
CA LYS A 3 -6.93 2.87 -15.70
C LYS A 3 -5.47 2.60 -15.31
N GLU A 4 -4.81 3.61 -14.75
CA GLU A 4 -3.44 3.52 -14.24
C GLU A 4 -3.28 2.48 -13.12
N LEU A 5 -4.30 2.29 -12.25
CA LEU A 5 -4.23 1.30 -11.16
C LEU A 5 -4.20 -0.13 -11.70
N GLY A 6 -5.07 -0.45 -12.66
CA GLY A 6 -5.09 -1.79 -13.26
C GLY A 6 -3.80 -2.13 -14.01
N ALA A 7 -3.22 -1.16 -14.72
CA ALA A 7 -1.95 -1.37 -15.42
C ALA A 7 -0.77 -1.57 -14.44
N GLN A 8 -0.73 -0.79 -13.35
CA GLN A 8 0.30 -0.93 -12.32
C GLN A 8 0.16 -2.24 -11.54
N ASP A 9 -1.07 -2.65 -11.21
CA ASP A 9 -1.35 -3.96 -10.61
C ASP A 9 -0.81 -5.10 -11.49
N ALA A 10 -1.03 -5.04 -12.80
CA ALA A 10 -0.54 -6.05 -13.74
C ALA A 10 1.00 -6.11 -13.81
N CYS A 11 1.68 -4.96 -13.79
CA CYS A 11 3.14 -4.91 -13.73
C CYS A 11 3.68 -5.54 -12.44
N ILE A 12 3.06 -5.24 -11.29
CA ILE A 12 3.45 -5.82 -10.00
C ILE A 12 3.21 -7.34 -9.99
N GLN A 13 2.06 -7.79 -10.50
CA GLN A 13 1.75 -9.22 -10.62
C GLN A 13 2.74 -9.96 -11.55
N LEU A 14 3.16 -9.33 -12.65
CA LEU A 14 4.18 -9.89 -13.54
C LEU A 14 5.54 -10.02 -12.83
N GLN A 15 5.92 -9.01 -12.04
CA GLN A 15 7.18 -9.04 -11.28
C GLN A 15 7.16 -10.15 -10.23
N GLU A 16 6.05 -10.30 -9.48
CA GLU A 16 5.90 -11.39 -8.51
C GLU A 16 5.88 -12.76 -9.19
N LEU A 17 5.18 -12.89 -10.33
CA LEU A 17 5.18 -14.12 -11.13
C LEU A 17 6.59 -14.47 -11.59
N SER A 18 7.35 -13.48 -12.06
CA SER A 18 8.73 -13.65 -12.52
C SER A 18 9.64 -14.08 -11.37
N ALA A 19 9.51 -13.46 -10.19
CA ALA A 19 10.27 -13.85 -8.99
C ALA A 19 9.99 -15.31 -8.61
N ASN A 20 8.71 -15.70 -8.54
CA ASN A 20 8.32 -17.07 -8.24
C ASN A 20 8.81 -18.08 -9.31
N TYR A 21 8.80 -17.67 -10.58
CA TYR A 21 9.31 -18.50 -11.67
C TYR A 21 10.83 -18.72 -11.56
N LEU A 22 11.60 -17.68 -11.25
CA LEU A 22 13.05 -17.75 -11.07
C LEU A 22 13.43 -18.67 -9.90
N GLU A 23 12.75 -18.55 -8.78
CA GLU A 23 12.95 -19.40 -7.59
C GLU A 23 12.65 -20.88 -7.89
N LYS A 24 11.52 -21.16 -8.55
CA LYS A 24 11.15 -22.52 -8.99
C LYS A 24 12.13 -23.08 -10.02
N SER A 25 12.61 -22.26 -10.95
CA SER A 25 13.57 -22.67 -11.97
C SER A 25 14.93 -23.03 -11.37
N ALA A 26 15.42 -22.22 -10.41
CA ALA A 26 16.64 -22.53 -9.67
C ALA A 26 16.51 -23.85 -8.92
N ALA A 27 15.39 -24.06 -8.22
CA ALA A 27 15.11 -25.29 -7.50
C ALA A 27 15.05 -26.51 -8.43
N ALA A 28 14.40 -26.41 -9.60
CA ALA A 28 14.34 -27.47 -10.59
C ALA A 28 15.72 -27.86 -11.16
N MET A 29 16.68 -26.93 -11.13
CA MET A 29 18.07 -27.16 -11.54
C MET A 29 18.98 -27.59 -10.38
N ASN A 30 18.44 -27.82 -9.17
CA ASN A 30 19.20 -28.06 -7.94
C ASN A 30 20.25 -26.96 -7.66
N ALA A 31 19.96 -25.73 -8.06
CA ALA A 31 20.85 -24.59 -7.88
C ALA A 31 20.35 -23.68 -6.74
N GLN A 32 21.30 -23.04 -6.05
CA GLN A 32 20.97 -21.92 -5.17
C GLN A 32 20.48 -20.74 -6.02
N VAL A 33 19.37 -20.10 -5.61
CA VAL A 33 18.72 -19.06 -6.42
C VAL A 33 19.66 -17.89 -6.74
N ASN A 34 20.53 -17.52 -5.81
CA ASN A 34 21.50 -16.43 -6.01
C ASN A 34 22.53 -16.78 -7.11
N ASP A 35 23.01 -18.02 -7.14
CA ASP A 35 23.95 -18.50 -8.16
C ASP A 35 23.27 -18.61 -9.53
N PHE A 36 22.03 -19.09 -9.55
CA PHE A 36 21.21 -19.15 -10.75
C PHE A 36 21.00 -17.76 -11.36
N LEU A 37 20.66 -16.76 -10.54
CA LEU A 37 20.51 -15.36 -10.99
C LEU A 37 21.83 -14.81 -11.56
N LYS A 38 22.96 -15.09 -10.91
CA LYS A 38 24.27 -14.66 -11.40
C LYS A 38 24.57 -15.18 -12.80
N LEU A 39 24.25 -16.45 -13.06
CA LEU A 39 24.38 -17.05 -14.39
C LEU A 39 23.46 -16.36 -15.40
N LEU A 40 22.20 -16.12 -15.05
CA LEU A 40 21.23 -15.44 -15.93
C LEU A 40 21.64 -14.01 -16.27
N TYR A 41 22.07 -13.21 -15.29
CA TYR A 41 22.55 -11.85 -15.54
C TYR A 41 23.74 -11.85 -16.52
N LYS A 42 24.71 -12.74 -16.31
CA LYS A 42 25.88 -12.88 -17.18
C LYS A 42 25.47 -13.33 -18.59
N ALA A 43 24.61 -14.34 -18.71
CA ALA A 43 24.18 -14.89 -19.99
C ALA A 43 23.40 -13.87 -20.85
N ASN A 44 22.68 -12.96 -20.21
CA ASN A 44 21.86 -11.95 -20.89
C ASN A 44 22.55 -10.57 -20.98
N GLY A 45 23.77 -10.41 -20.48
CA GLY A 45 24.49 -9.14 -20.49
C GLY A 45 23.80 -8.02 -19.69
N ILE A 46 23.02 -8.38 -18.65
CA ILE A 46 22.25 -7.41 -17.86
C ILE A 46 23.08 -6.96 -16.65
N PRO A 47 23.29 -5.63 -16.46
CA PRO A 47 24.02 -5.11 -15.32
C PRO A 47 23.27 -5.32 -14.00
N HIS A 48 24.09 -5.57 -12.99
CA HIS A 48 23.81 -5.97 -11.62
C HIS A 48 23.92 -4.99 -10.47
N GLY A 49 22.93 -4.84 -9.59
CA GLY A 49 23.15 -4.20 -8.28
C GLY A 49 23.49 -5.21 -7.17
N SER A 50 22.76 -6.31 -7.12
CA SER A 50 22.87 -7.38 -6.11
C SER A 50 22.45 -8.71 -6.73
N TYR A 51 22.89 -9.82 -6.14
CA TYR A 51 22.40 -11.16 -6.46
C TYR A 51 21.55 -11.76 -5.32
N ASN A 52 21.38 -11.03 -4.23
CA ASN A 52 20.65 -11.50 -3.07
C ASN A 52 19.15 -11.49 -3.37
N PHE A 53 18.62 -12.64 -3.78
CA PHE A 53 17.23 -12.76 -4.20
C PHE A 53 16.25 -12.38 -3.09
N ALA A 54 16.52 -12.81 -1.85
CA ALA A 54 15.65 -12.52 -0.71
C ALA A 54 15.58 -11.01 -0.42
N GLU A 55 16.72 -10.32 -0.46
CA GLU A 55 16.78 -8.87 -0.31
C GLU A 55 16.04 -8.15 -1.44
N MET A 56 16.28 -8.54 -2.70
CA MET A 56 15.59 -7.96 -3.86
C MET A 56 14.07 -8.17 -3.76
N ARG A 57 13.62 -9.35 -3.33
CA ARG A 57 12.20 -9.66 -3.14
C ARG A 57 11.58 -8.80 -2.02
N SER A 58 12.28 -8.62 -0.91
CA SER A 58 11.83 -7.75 0.19
C SER A 58 11.69 -6.29 -0.25
N ILE A 59 12.67 -5.77 -1.02
CA ILE A 59 12.62 -4.42 -1.58
C ILE A 59 11.48 -4.28 -2.59
N ALA A 60 11.28 -5.29 -3.45
CA ALA A 60 10.19 -5.31 -4.41
C ALA A 60 8.82 -5.24 -3.71
N CYS A 61 8.58 -6.07 -2.70
CA CYS A 61 7.32 -6.07 -1.95
C CYS A 61 7.04 -4.71 -1.29
N THR A 62 8.07 -4.09 -0.70
CA THR A 62 7.95 -2.73 -0.14
C THR A 62 7.62 -1.70 -1.23
N SER A 63 8.24 -1.83 -2.41
CA SER A 63 7.99 -0.95 -3.55
C SER A 63 6.57 -1.10 -4.11
N TYR A 64 5.99 -2.30 -4.07
CA TYR A 64 4.59 -2.53 -4.46
C TYR A 64 3.62 -1.69 -3.64
N LEU A 65 3.82 -1.62 -2.32
CA LEU A 65 3.02 -0.75 -1.44
C LEU A 65 3.22 0.73 -1.75
N LEU A 66 4.45 1.15 -2.09
CA LEU A 66 4.77 2.54 -2.42
C LEU A 66 4.04 3.01 -3.69
N VAL A 67 4.09 2.20 -4.75
CA VAL A 67 3.41 2.50 -6.02
C VAL A 67 1.90 2.53 -5.80
N THR A 68 1.36 1.49 -5.15
CA THR A 68 -0.07 1.36 -4.85
C THR A 68 -0.58 2.54 -4.02
N HIS A 69 0.15 2.94 -2.97
CA HIS A 69 -0.23 4.08 -2.15
C HIS A 69 -0.21 5.39 -2.94
N SER A 70 0.75 5.60 -3.83
CA SER A 70 0.82 6.84 -4.61
C SER A 70 -0.40 7.00 -5.52
N LEU A 71 -0.92 5.90 -6.07
CA LEU A 71 -2.15 5.87 -6.85
C LEU A 71 -3.38 6.10 -5.98
N PHE A 72 -3.46 5.45 -4.82
CA PHE A 72 -4.52 5.67 -3.85
C PHE A 72 -4.58 7.14 -3.38
N ASP A 73 -3.43 7.73 -3.08
CA ASP A 73 -3.32 9.13 -2.66
C ASP A 73 -3.79 10.10 -3.76
N LYS A 74 -3.45 9.81 -5.02
CA LYS A 74 -3.96 10.53 -6.20
C LYS A 74 -5.48 10.42 -6.32
N MET A 75 -6.05 9.24 -6.05
CA MET A 75 -7.50 9.02 -6.02
C MET A 75 -8.17 9.87 -4.94
N VAL A 76 -7.70 9.80 -3.70
CA VAL A 76 -8.26 10.58 -2.59
C VAL A 76 -8.15 12.09 -2.84
N LYS A 77 -7.03 12.56 -3.39
CA LYS A 77 -6.88 13.97 -3.82
C LYS A 77 -7.91 14.37 -4.88
N GLY A 78 -8.25 13.45 -5.79
CA GLY A 78 -9.32 13.63 -6.77
C GLY A 78 -10.69 13.77 -6.10
N CYS A 79 -11.01 12.87 -5.16
CA CYS A 79 -12.24 12.93 -4.36
C CYS A 79 -12.36 14.25 -3.58
N ILE A 80 -11.28 14.69 -2.92
CA ILE A 80 -11.24 15.99 -2.24
C ILE A 80 -11.57 17.14 -3.19
N ARG A 81 -10.97 17.16 -4.39
CA ARG A 81 -11.23 18.21 -5.38
C ARG A 81 -12.70 18.19 -5.79
N HIS A 82 -13.25 17.01 -6.09
CA HIS A 82 -14.64 16.86 -6.50
C HIS A 82 -15.61 17.33 -5.40
N TYR A 83 -15.39 16.85 -4.17
CA TYR A 83 -16.20 17.24 -3.01
C TYR A 83 -16.21 18.75 -2.79
N ARG A 84 -15.04 19.40 -2.87
CA ARG A 84 -14.90 20.86 -2.72
C ARG A 84 -15.61 21.64 -3.84
N THR A 85 -15.56 21.12 -5.08
CA THR A 85 -16.31 21.72 -6.20
C THR A 85 -17.82 21.59 -6.01
N ALA A 86 -18.30 20.45 -5.51
CA ALA A 86 -19.72 20.23 -5.22
C ALA A 86 -20.21 21.01 -3.98
N ASN A 87 -19.31 21.31 -3.05
CA ASN A 87 -19.62 21.98 -1.77
C ASN A 87 -18.78 23.25 -1.56
N PRO A 88 -18.98 24.34 -2.33
CA PRO A 88 -18.12 25.52 -2.29
C PRO A 88 -18.04 26.20 -0.92
N ALA A 89 -19.11 26.09 -0.11
CA ALA A 89 -19.14 26.63 1.25
C ALA A 89 -18.09 25.99 2.18
N THR A 90 -17.67 24.74 1.91
CA THR A 90 -16.63 24.04 2.67
C THR A 90 -15.22 24.44 2.24
N ASP A 91 -15.07 25.06 1.07
CA ASP A 91 -13.77 25.39 0.48
C ASP A 91 -12.99 26.40 1.33
N THR A 92 -13.69 27.39 1.85
CA THR A 92 -13.13 28.49 2.67
C THR A 92 -12.73 28.03 4.08
N GLN A 93 -13.30 26.93 4.55
CA GLN A 93 -13.03 26.36 5.88
C GLN A 93 -12.12 25.12 5.80
N TRP A 94 -11.60 24.80 4.62
CA TRP A 94 -10.87 23.55 4.40
C TRP A 94 -9.55 23.51 5.18
N VAL A 95 -9.48 22.59 6.15
CA VAL A 95 -8.31 22.41 7.01
C VAL A 95 -7.29 21.49 6.34
N ASN A 96 -6.07 22.00 6.14
CA ASN A 96 -4.95 21.22 5.60
C ASN A 96 -3.98 20.70 6.69
N SER A 97 -3.98 21.29 7.88
CA SER A 97 -3.07 20.97 8.97
C SER A 97 -3.73 21.07 10.33
N VAL A 98 -3.31 20.24 11.27
CA VAL A 98 -3.75 20.26 12.67
C VAL A 98 -2.51 20.24 13.56
N GLY A 99 -2.41 21.18 14.49
CA GLY A 99 -1.26 21.31 15.40
C GLY A 99 0.07 21.46 14.64
N GLY A 100 0.09 22.25 13.56
CA GLY A 100 1.28 22.49 12.73
C GLY A 100 1.71 21.33 11.83
N LYS A 101 0.96 20.22 11.79
CA LYS A 101 1.26 19.05 10.94
C LYS A 101 0.28 18.96 9.79
N THR A 102 0.79 18.89 8.56
CA THR A 102 -0.02 18.63 7.37
C THR A 102 -0.69 17.27 7.46
N LEU A 103 -2.00 17.25 7.24
CA LEU A 103 -2.79 16.02 7.21
C LEU A 103 -2.51 15.24 5.92
N ALA A 104 -2.35 13.92 6.05
CA ALA A 104 -2.36 13.04 4.89
C ALA A 104 -3.72 13.14 4.19
N PRO A 105 -3.79 12.99 2.85
CA PRO A 105 -5.03 13.23 2.10
C PRO A 105 -6.26 12.51 2.62
N LEU A 106 -6.17 11.24 3.01
CA LEU A 106 -7.32 10.51 3.57
C LEU A 106 -7.80 11.10 4.91
N ARG A 107 -6.88 11.38 5.84
CA ARG A 107 -7.22 12.07 7.10
C ARG A 107 -7.76 13.47 6.86
N ARG A 108 -7.23 14.17 5.87
CA ARG A 108 -7.67 15.50 5.48
C ARG A 108 -9.10 15.46 4.98
N LEU A 109 -9.45 14.51 4.13
CA LEU A 109 -10.83 14.30 3.70
C LEU A 109 -11.73 14.04 4.92
N ALA A 110 -11.38 13.04 5.74
CA ALA A 110 -12.16 12.68 6.93
C ALA A 110 -12.38 13.84 7.90
N HIS A 111 -11.37 14.68 8.11
CA HIS A 111 -11.45 15.81 9.02
C HIS A 111 -12.40 16.91 8.56
N ASN A 112 -12.57 17.07 7.24
CA ASN A 112 -13.39 18.12 6.65
C ASN A 112 -14.80 17.65 6.26
N LEU A 113 -15.10 16.34 6.39
CA LEU A 113 -16.43 15.81 6.19
C LEU A 113 -17.33 16.08 7.41
N PRO A 114 -18.65 16.24 7.23
CA PRO A 114 -19.58 16.28 8.35
C PRO A 114 -19.54 14.96 9.14
N LYS A 115 -19.96 14.99 10.42
CA LYS A 115 -19.79 13.86 11.35
C LYS A 115 -20.36 12.52 10.83
N PRO A 116 -21.55 12.45 10.20
CA PRO A 116 -22.07 11.18 9.66
C PRO A 116 -21.18 10.58 8.57
N GLU A 117 -20.73 11.40 7.62
CA GLU A 117 -19.87 11.01 6.49
C GLU A 117 -18.45 10.69 6.96
N GLN A 118 -17.94 11.48 7.92
CA GLN A 118 -16.69 11.19 8.61
C GLN A 118 -16.73 9.82 9.30
N ALA A 119 -17.83 9.48 9.97
CA ALA A 119 -17.99 8.18 10.62
C ALA A 119 -17.99 7.05 9.58
N LYS A 120 -18.75 7.17 8.49
CA LYS A 120 -18.75 6.21 7.38
C LYS A 120 -17.35 5.99 6.79
N LEU A 121 -16.57 7.06 6.69
CA LEU A 121 -15.20 6.98 6.19
C LEU A 121 -14.22 6.39 7.22
N THR A 122 -14.36 6.70 8.50
CA THR A 122 -13.33 6.35 9.52
C THR A 122 -13.60 5.06 10.29
N SER A 123 -14.84 4.57 10.31
CA SER A 123 -15.22 3.34 11.01
C SER A 123 -14.63 2.06 10.40
N PRO A 124 -14.56 1.88 9.06
CA PRO A 124 -14.08 0.63 8.45
C PRO A 124 -12.64 0.31 8.82
N ALA A 125 -12.31 -0.99 8.87
CA ALA A 125 -10.96 -1.47 9.15
C ALA A 125 -9.94 -0.92 8.13
N GLU A 126 -10.35 -0.75 6.87
CA GLU A 126 -9.52 -0.24 5.78
C GLU A 126 -8.95 1.14 6.07
N PHE A 127 -9.67 2.02 6.80
CA PHE A 127 -9.14 3.34 7.14
C PHE A 127 -7.86 3.22 7.98
N ARG A 128 -7.86 2.32 8.97
CA ARG A 128 -6.69 2.03 9.82
C ARG A 128 -5.59 1.33 9.01
N LEU A 129 -5.96 0.40 8.14
CA LEU A 129 -5.02 -0.29 7.25
C LEU A 129 -4.28 0.69 6.31
N PHE A 130 -4.98 1.66 5.72
CA PHE A 130 -4.36 2.65 4.84
C PHE A 130 -3.43 3.58 5.60
N GLU A 131 -3.79 3.95 6.82
CA GLU A 131 -2.89 4.71 7.69
C GLU A 131 -1.65 3.91 8.09
N TYR A 132 -1.80 2.61 8.33
CA TYR A 132 -0.69 1.70 8.56
C TYR A 132 0.23 1.61 7.33
N TYR A 133 -0.27 1.24 6.15
CA TYR A 133 0.56 1.13 4.94
C TYR A 133 1.15 2.46 4.49
N ARG A 134 0.52 3.59 4.82
CA ARG A 134 1.14 4.91 4.63
C ARG A 134 2.41 5.07 5.48
N GLN A 135 2.41 4.60 6.73
CA GLN A 135 3.61 4.64 7.57
C GLN A 135 4.67 3.65 7.09
N VAL A 136 4.27 2.46 6.63
CA VAL A 136 5.19 1.49 6.00
C VAL A 136 5.89 2.11 4.81
N ARG A 137 5.15 2.77 3.90
CA ARG A 137 5.74 3.53 2.79
C ARG A 137 6.76 4.56 3.27
N VAL A 138 6.40 5.36 4.28
CA VAL A 138 7.28 6.41 4.83
C VAL A 138 8.57 5.80 5.42
N ALA A 139 8.46 4.65 6.09
CA ALA A 139 9.61 3.92 6.60
C ALA A 139 10.49 3.33 5.49
N GLY A 140 9.88 2.80 4.43
CA GLY A 140 10.59 2.27 3.26
C GLY A 140 11.34 3.35 2.45
N THR A 141 10.84 4.59 2.41
CA THR A 141 11.52 5.70 1.71
C THR A 141 12.56 6.42 2.56
N HIS A 142 12.42 6.38 3.88
CA HIS A 142 13.31 7.07 4.81
C HIS A 142 13.76 6.07 5.87
N VAL A 143 14.95 5.50 5.69
CA VAL A 143 15.55 4.53 6.62
C VAL A 143 16.06 5.25 7.86
N ALA A 144 15.14 5.67 8.73
CA ALA A 144 15.44 6.29 10.00
C ALA A 144 14.62 5.59 11.11
N ASP A 145 15.21 5.36 12.27
CA ASP A 145 14.54 4.66 13.39
C ASP A 145 13.16 5.26 13.73
N LYS A 146 13.04 6.59 13.60
CA LYS A 146 11.80 7.30 13.88
C LYS A 146 10.65 6.91 12.93
N THR A 147 10.92 6.64 11.66
CA THR A 147 9.88 6.26 10.69
C THR A 147 9.48 4.79 10.85
N GLN A 148 10.44 3.91 11.13
CA GLN A 148 10.18 2.51 11.46
C GLN A 148 9.32 2.38 12.73
N LYS A 149 9.65 3.13 13.80
CA LYS A 149 8.83 3.17 15.03
C LYS A 149 7.40 3.61 14.75
N LYS A 150 7.18 4.58 13.86
CA LYS A 150 5.83 5.01 13.47
C LYS A 150 5.07 3.91 12.72
N ALA A 151 5.73 3.16 11.85
CA ALA A 151 5.11 2.03 11.16
C ALA A 151 4.73 0.92 12.15
N ALA A 152 5.60 0.61 13.12
CA ALA A 152 5.32 -0.37 14.17
C ALA A 152 4.14 0.06 15.06
N VAL A 153 4.10 1.34 15.46
CA VAL A 153 2.96 1.89 16.22
C VAL A 153 1.66 1.83 15.42
N ALA A 154 1.70 2.14 14.12
CA ALA A 154 0.52 2.06 13.28
C ALA A 154 0.05 0.62 13.05
N PHE A 155 0.97 -0.35 12.97
CA PHE A 155 0.64 -1.78 12.95
C PHE A 155 -0.05 -2.20 14.25
N ALA A 156 0.50 -1.82 15.40
CA ALA A 156 -0.07 -2.13 16.71
C ALA A 156 -1.44 -1.48 16.97
N ALA A 157 -1.81 -0.46 16.19
CA ALA A 157 -3.12 0.16 16.25
C ALA A 157 -4.20 -0.60 15.47
N LEU A 158 -3.83 -1.62 14.69
CA LEU A 158 -4.79 -2.55 14.11
C LEU A 158 -5.34 -3.44 15.22
N THR A 159 -6.66 -3.44 15.36
CA THR A 159 -7.36 -4.23 16.39
C THR A 159 -7.49 -5.69 15.96
N GLN A 160 -7.78 -6.58 16.90
CA GLN A 160 -8.05 -7.99 16.57
C GLN A 160 -9.22 -8.14 15.57
N ASN A 161 -10.24 -7.28 15.68
CA ASN A 161 -11.37 -7.26 14.76
C ASN A 161 -10.94 -6.83 13.35
N ASP A 162 -9.99 -5.90 13.22
CA ASP A 162 -9.43 -5.52 11.92
C ASP A 162 -8.72 -6.70 11.28
N ILE A 163 -7.90 -7.43 12.05
CA ILE A 163 -7.18 -8.61 11.57
C ILE A 163 -8.16 -9.71 11.13
N GLN A 164 -9.20 -9.96 11.90
CA GLN A 164 -10.25 -10.94 11.55
C GLN A 164 -10.97 -10.55 10.27
N HIS A 165 -11.36 -9.28 10.13
CA HIS A 165 -11.99 -8.76 8.90
C HIS A 165 -11.11 -8.99 7.67
N PHE A 166 -9.80 -8.75 7.76
CA PHE A 166 -8.89 -8.98 6.64
C PHE A 166 -8.64 -10.47 6.34
N ALA A 167 -8.75 -11.34 7.34
CA ALA A 167 -8.63 -12.80 7.15
C ALA A 167 -9.78 -13.41 6.33
N GLU A 168 -10.91 -12.71 6.21
CA GLU A 168 -12.03 -13.13 5.36
C GLU A 168 -11.75 -12.92 3.86
N TYR A 169 -10.71 -12.14 3.51
CA TYR A 169 -10.35 -11.90 2.12
C TYR A 169 -9.70 -13.14 1.51
N ALA A 170 -10.44 -13.81 0.61
CA ALA A 170 -9.95 -14.98 -0.10
C ALA A 170 -8.56 -14.72 -0.74
N GLN A 171 -7.68 -15.73 -0.63
CA GLN A 171 -6.31 -15.73 -1.16
C GLN A 171 -5.35 -14.77 -0.45
N ILE A 172 -5.71 -14.25 0.72
CA ILE A 172 -4.82 -13.47 1.60
C ILE A 172 -4.65 -14.28 2.88
N CYS A 173 -3.43 -14.78 3.12
CA CYS A 173 -3.18 -15.75 4.18
C CYS A 173 -2.37 -15.15 5.33
N THR A 174 -1.48 -14.20 5.04
CA THR A 174 -0.52 -13.69 6.03
C THR A 174 -0.60 -12.21 6.32
N ALA A 175 -1.36 -11.44 5.52
CA ALA A 175 -1.46 -9.99 5.69
C ALA A 175 -2.63 -9.58 6.62
N PRO A 176 -2.53 -8.43 7.31
CA PRO A 176 -1.41 -7.48 7.29
C PRO A 176 -0.20 -7.98 8.10
N ASN A 177 0.99 -7.85 7.52
CA ASN A 177 2.26 -8.22 8.17
C ASN A 177 2.86 -7.07 8.96
N LYS A 178 3.86 -7.35 9.79
CA LYS A 178 4.67 -6.29 10.43
C LYS A 178 5.53 -5.54 9.39
N PRO A 179 5.97 -4.30 9.65
CA PRO A 179 6.78 -3.52 8.71
C PRO A 179 8.03 -4.24 8.17
N GLU A 180 8.66 -5.08 8.97
CA GLU A 180 9.85 -5.86 8.64
C GLU A 180 9.55 -7.16 7.85
N ALA A 181 8.29 -7.53 7.72
CA ALA A 181 7.82 -8.78 7.12
C ALA A 181 6.83 -8.55 5.96
N ILE A 182 6.85 -7.35 5.37
CA ILE A 182 5.99 -7.02 4.23
C ILE A 182 6.25 -7.97 3.07
N GLY A 183 5.18 -8.57 2.57
CA GLY A 183 5.20 -9.51 1.44
C GLY A 183 4.15 -9.19 0.38
N PHE A 184 4.02 -10.10 -0.59
CA PHE A 184 3.05 -9.95 -1.67
C PHE A 184 1.60 -10.01 -1.18
N ASP A 185 1.33 -10.71 -0.08
CA ASP A 185 0.00 -10.74 0.57
C ASP A 185 -0.43 -9.34 1.03
N ASP A 186 0.49 -8.49 1.49
CA ASP A 186 0.18 -7.11 1.87
C ASP A 186 -0.25 -6.28 0.67
N PHE A 187 0.38 -6.49 -0.50
CA PHE A 187 -0.02 -5.87 -1.75
C PHE A 187 -1.44 -6.31 -2.18
N LYS A 188 -1.73 -7.62 -2.11
CA LYS A 188 -3.08 -8.16 -2.40
C LYS A 188 -4.12 -7.56 -1.45
N LEU A 189 -3.81 -7.50 -0.17
CA LEU A 189 -4.69 -6.90 0.85
C LEU A 189 -4.93 -5.43 0.57
N TYR A 190 -3.88 -4.69 0.25
CA TYR A 190 -3.99 -3.26 0.02
C TYR A 190 -4.84 -2.95 -1.22
N THR A 191 -4.57 -3.60 -2.36
CA THR A 191 -5.32 -3.39 -3.60
C THR A 191 -6.78 -3.82 -3.48
N ARG A 192 -7.06 -4.94 -2.79
CA ARG A 192 -8.43 -5.38 -2.52
C ARG A 192 -9.18 -4.39 -1.62
N SER A 193 -8.52 -3.90 -0.58
CA SER A 193 -9.05 -2.88 0.32
C SER A 193 -9.35 -1.57 -0.42
N ILE A 194 -8.49 -1.14 -1.34
CA ILE A 194 -8.73 0.04 -2.19
C ILE A 194 -10.00 -0.12 -3.01
N LYS A 195 -10.22 -1.29 -3.63
CA LYS A 195 -11.43 -1.55 -4.45
C LYS A 195 -12.70 -1.44 -3.61
N TYR A 196 -12.74 -2.11 -2.45
CA TYR A 196 -13.88 -2.03 -1.55
C TYR A 196 -14.12 -0.59 -1.06
N TYR A 197 -13.06 0.04 -0.58
CA TYR A 197 -13.14 1.36 0.03
C TYR A 197 -13.40 2.49 -0.98
N SER A 198 -13.12 2.26 -2.27
CA SER A 198 -13.45 3.22 -3.32
C SER A 198 -14.95 3.49 -3.43
N ASN A 199 -15.80 2.51 -3.10
CA ASN A 199 -17.25 2.70 -3.03
C ASN A 199 -17.61 3.66 -1.89
N ILE A 200 -17.03 3.46 -0.70
CA ILE A 200 -17.23 4.33 0.46
C ILE A 200 -16.78 5.76 0.14
N LEU A 201 -15.60 5.91 -0.49
CA LEU A 201 -15.11 7.22 -0.93
C LEU A 201 -16.05 7.90 -1.93
N ASN A 202 -16.61 7.13 -2.86
CA ASN A 202 -17.57 7.66 -3.82
C ASN A 202 -18.86 8.14 -3.12
N ASP A 203 -19.38 7.35 -2.18
CA ASP A 203 -20.63 7.64 -1.47
C ASP A 203 -20.52 8.86 -0.54
N VAL A 204 -19.36 9.08 0.08
CA VAL A 204 -19.15 10.26 0.96
C VAL A 204 -18.74 11.52 0.21
N CYS A 205 -18.34 11.40 -1.06
CA CYS A 205 -17.88 12.53 -1.87
C CYS A 205 -18.82 12.91 -3.02
N SER A 206 -19.92 12.17 -3.21
CA SER A 206 -21.01 12.53 -4.12
C SER A 206 -21.93 13.55 -3.50
#